data_AF-A0A7C7GSC5-F1
#
_entry.id   AF-A0A7C7GSC5-F1
#
_cell.length_a   1.000
_cell.length_b   1.000
_cell.length_c   1.000
_cell.angle_alpha   90.00
_cell.angle_beta   90.00
_cell.angle_gamma   90.00
#
_symmetry.space_group_name_H-M   'P 1'
#
loop_
_entity.id
_entity.type
_entity.pdbx_description
1 polymer ?
#
loop_
_entity_poly.entity_id
_entity_poly.type
_entity_poly.pdbx_seq_one_letter_code
_entity_poly.pdbx_strand_id
1 'polypeptide(L)'
;MLTYTEYMKEYKNYTLDEIKTKRLTEANIISSTLAIKQQNNALRYGKDVLRSKRVEDKLDALARLGVSVANLSIIAVAVSGEASGMSKLAQGLSLRSI
;
A
#
# COMPACT_ATOMS: atom_id res chain seq x y z
N MET A 1 0.55 -1.89 27.35
CA MET A 1 1.17 -2.74 26.31
C MET A 1 0.66 -4.15 26.59
N LEU A 2 -0.26 -4.65 25.75
CA LEU A 2 -0.83 -5.99 25.93
C LEU A 2 0.23 -7.04 25.61
N THR A 3 0.38 -8.03 26.48
CA THR A 3 1.29 -9.16 26.23
C THR A 3 0.68 -10.11 25.19
N TYR A 4 1.52 -10.81 24.43
CA TYR A 4 1.06 -11.78 23.40
C TYR A 4 0.05 -12.80 23.97
N THR A 5 0.24 -13.20 25.23
CA THR A 5 -0.67 -14.08 25.99
C THR A 5 -2.03 -13.48 26.28
N GLU A 6 -2.13 -12.17 26.53
CA GLU A 6 -3.41 -11.49 26.75
C GLU A 6 -4.16 -11.30 25.43
N TYR A 7 -3.45 -10.95 24.37
CA TYR A 7 -4.02 -10.84 23.01
C TYR A 7 -4.63 -12.18 22.57
N MET A 8 -3.91 -13.29 22.76
CA MET A 8 -4.40 -14.63 22.39
C MET A 8 -5.58 -15.10 23.26
N LYS A 9 -5.70 -14.63 24.50
CA LYS A 9 -6.87 -14.91 25.36
C LYS A 9 -8.12 -14.19 24.88
N GLU A 10 -8.00 -12.95 24.42
CA GLU A 10 -9.11 -12.18 23.87
C GLU A 10 -9.66 -12.85 22.61
N TYR A 11 -8.78 -13.33 21.73
CA TYR A 11 -9.15 -14.03 20.50
C TYR A 11 -9.67 -15.46 20.69
N LYS A 12 -9.50 -16.05 21.89
CA LYS A 12 -9.94 -17.42 22.20
C LYS A 12 -11.47 -17.60 22.18
N ASN A 13 -12.21 -16.52 22.38
CA ASN A 13 -13.68 -16.52 22.41
C ASN A 13 -14.32 -16.17 21.06
N TYR A 14 -13.52 -15.86 20.04
CA TYR A 14 -14.01 -15.51 18.72
C TYR A 14 -13.99 -16.76 17.81
N THR A 15 -15.05 -16.91 17.02
CA THR A 15 -15.08 -17.87 15.92
C THR A 15 -14.04 -17.50 14.86
N LEU A 16 -13.55 -18.48 14.09
CA LEU A 16 -12.51 -18.27 13.07
C LEU A 16 -12.88 -17.16 12.06
N ASP A 17 -14.17 -16.98 11.78
CA ASP A 17 -14.67 -15.93 10.89
C ASP A 17 -14.61 -14.53 11.51
N GLU A 18 -14.85 -14.41 12.82
CA GLU A 18 -14.70 -13.13 13.53
C GLU A 18 -13.22 -12.71 13.63
N ILE A 19 -12.31 -13.67 13.81
CA ILE A 19 -10.86 -13.43 13.81
C ILE A 19 -10.42 -12.92 12.43
N LYS A 20 -10.87 -13.58 11.35
CA LYS A 20 -10.58 -13.16 9.97
C LYS A 20 -11.14 -11.78 9.68
N THR A 21 -12.38 -11.51 10.09
CA THR A 21 -13.05 -10.23 9.85
C THR A 21 -12.32 -9.09 10.55
N LYS A 22 -11.99 -9.24 11.85
CA LYS A 22 -11.22 -8.22 12.59
C LYS A 22 -9.85 -7.96 11.97
N ARG A 23 -9.12 -9.01 11.56
CA ARG A 23 -7.81 -8.85 10.89
C ARG A 23 -7.93 -8.14 9.54
N LEU A 24 -8.96 -8.44 8.77
CA LEU A 24 -9.25 -7.74 7.51
C LEU A 24 -9.57 -6.26 7.76
N THR A 25 -10.32 -5.94 8.82
CA THR A 25 -10.61 -4.55 9.21
C THR A 25 -9.34 -3.79 9.63
N GLU A 26 -8.49 -4.38 10.48
CA GLU A 26 -7.21 -3.77 10.89
C GLU A 26 -6.27 -3.56 9.69
N ALA A 27 -6.15 -4.57 8.81
CA ALA A 27 -5.36 -4.46 7.59
C ALA A 27 -5.90 -3.36 6.65
N ASN A 28 -7.22 -3.18 6.55
CA ASN A 28 -7.85 -2.11 5.79
C ASN A 28 -7.58 -0.72 6.37
N ILE A 29 -7.53 -0.56 7.69
CA ILE A 29 -7.20 0.71 8.33
C ILE A 29 -5.73 1.07 8.09
N ILE A 30 -4.82 0.11 8.24
CA ILE A 30 -3.38 0.30 8.03
C ILE A 30 -3.10 0.67 6.57
N SER A 31 -3.66 -0.09 5.62
CA SER A 31 -3.49 0.15 4.19
C SER A 31 -4.08 1.48 3.75
N SER A 32 -5.25 1.88 4.27
CA SER A 32 -5.86 3.19 4.00
C SER A 32 -4.99 4.34 4.50
N THR A 33 -4.42 4.21 5.70
CA THR A 33 -3.51 5.22 6.26
C THR A 33 -2.22 5.35 5.43
N LEU A 34 -1.66 4.22 5.01
CA LEU A 34 -0.49 4.19 4.12
C LEU A 34 -0.81 4.76 2.73
N ALA A 35 -1.99 4.48 2.19
CA ALA A 35 -2.45 5.02 0.92
C ALA A 35 -2.54 6.56 0.97
N ILE A 36 -3.18 7.12 2.00
CA ILE A 36 -3.28 8.56 2.19
C ILE A 36 -1.90 9.22 2.26
N LYS A 37 -0.97 8.61 3.01
CA LYS A 37 0.42 9.10 3.11
C LYS A 37 1.12 9.09 1.75
N GLN A 38 0.96 8.02 0.97
CA GLN A 38 1.57 7.93 -0.36
C GLN A 38 0.94 8.86 -1.38
N GLN A 39 -0.36 9.10 -1.30
CA GLN A 39 -1.05 10.09 -2.12
C GLN A 39 -0.54 11.51 -1.82
N ASN A 40 -0.37 11.85 -0.54
CA ASN A 40 0.21 13.13 -0.14
C ASN A 40 1.65 13.30 -0.63
N ASN A 41 2.46 12.25 -0.56
CA ASN A 41 3.82 12.25 -1.10
C ASN A 41 3.82 12.44 -2.62
N ALA A 42 2.97 11.73 -3.35
CA ALA A 42 2.84 11.88 -4.81
C ALA A 42 2.45 13.31 -5.20
N LEU A 43 1.48 13.92 -4.51
CA LEU A 43 1.09 15.32 -4.73
C LEU A 43 2.22 16.30 -4.43
N ARG A 44 2.99 16.05 -3.36
CA ARG A 44 4.16 16.88 -3.02
C ARG A 44 5.21 16.80 -4.12
N TYR A 45 5.63 15.60 -4.50
CA TYR A 45 6.63 15.42 -5.55
C TYR A 45 6.16 15.97 -6.89
N GLY A 46 4.87 15.88 -7.22
CA GLY A 46 4.30 16.49 -8.42
C GLY A 46 4.42 18.01 -8.42
N LYS A 47 4.19 18.65 -7.26
CA LYS A 47 4.44 20.09 -7.09
C LYS A 47 5.92 20.42 -7.21
N ASP A 48 6.81 19.58 -6.69
CA ASP A 48 8.27 19.79 -6.77
C ASP A 48 8.79 19.69 -8.21
N VAL A 49 8.24 18.79 -9.04
CA VAL A 49 8.51 18.71 -10.49
C VAL A 49 8.12 20.01 -11.19
N LEU A 50 6.95 20.56 -10.87
CA LEU A 50 6.45 21.79 -11.51
C LEU A 50 7.23 23.03 -11.07
N ARG A 51 7.71 23.06 -9.81
CA ARG A 51 8.39 24.22 -9.22
C ARG A 51 9.91 24.23 -9.47
N SER A 52 10.52 23.09 -9.72
CA SER A 52 11.97 23.00 -9.93
C SER A 52 12.41 23.71 -11.20
N LYS A 53 13.53 24.43 -11.13
CA LYS A 53 14.11 25.14 -12.28
C LYS A 53 15.13 24.29 -13.04
N ARG A 54 15.84 23.39 -12.34
CA ARG A 54 16.83 22.49 -12.95
C ARG A 54 16.16 21.20 -13.40
N VAL A 55 16.65 20.66 -14.52
CA VAL A 55 16.14 19.41 -15.11
C VAL A 55 16.44 18.21 -14.21
N GLU A 56 17.62 18.17 -13.59
CA GLU A 56 18.03 17.11 -12.65
C GLU A 56 17.06 17.00 -11.47
N ASP A 57 16.75 18.13 -10.81
CA ASP A 57 15.79 18.19 -9.70
C ASP A 57 14.38 17.73 -10.12
N LYS A 58 13.97 18.05 -11.36
CA LYS A 58 12.71 17.56 -11.92
C LYS A 58 12.72 16.05 -12.10
N LEU A 59 13.80 15.49 -12.63
CA LEU A 59 13.92 14.04 -12.84
C LEU A 59 13.91 13.28 -11.51
N ASP A 60 14.60 13.79 -10.50
CA ASP A 60 14.59 13.21 -9.15
C ASP A 60 13.20 13.27 -8.50
N ALA A 61 12.52 14.41 -8.60
CA ALA A 61 11.16 14.56 -8.10
C ALA A 61 10.17 13.65 -8.87
N LEU A 62 10.35 13.49 -10.19
CA LEU A 62 9.54 12.62 -11.02
C LEU A 62 9.76 11.14 -10.67
N ALA A 63 11.00 10.73 -10.41
CA ALA A 63 11.31 9.37 -9.97
C ALA A 63 10.64 9.06 -8.61
N ARG A 64 10.72 10.00 -7.66
CA ARG A 64 10.04 9.88 -6.34
C ARG A 64 8.52 9.84 -6.46
N LEU A 65 7.96 10.60 -7.40
CA LEU A 65 6.54 10.55 -7.74
C LEU A 65 6.17 9.18 -8.30
N GLY A 66 6.93 8.66 -9.25
CA GLY A 66 6.70 7.35 -9.87
C GLY A 66 6.71 6.22 -8.84
N VAL A 67 7.67 6.19 -7.93
CA VAL A 67 7.71 5.22 -6.82
C VAL A 67 6.49 5.37 -5.90
N SER A 68 6.07 6.60 -5.60
CA SER A 68 4.92 6.83 -4.73
C SER A 68 3.62 6.34 -5.36
N VAL A 69 3.46 6.53 -6.66
CA VAL A 69 2.31 6.03 -7.43
C VAL A 69 2.33 4.50 -7.54
N ALA A 70 3.48 3.88 -7.82
CA ALA A 70 3.62 2.42 -7.85
C ALA A 70 3.23 1.79 -6.50
N ASN A 71 3.64 2.40 -5.39
CA ASN A 71 3.23 1.96 -4.05
C ASN A 71 1.71 2.06 -3.84
N LEU A 72 1.04 3.10 -4.36
CA LEU A 72 -0.42 3.21 -4.31
C LEU A 72 -1.10 2.08 -5.09
N SER A 73 -0.57 1.69 -6.24
CA SER A 73 -1.09 0.57 -7.03
C SER A 73 -0.99 -0.75 -6.26
N ILE A 74 0.13 -0.99 -5.56
CA ILE A 74 0.31 -2.19 -4.72
C ILE A 74 -0.68 -2.18 -3.54
N ILE A 75 -0.87 -1.02 -2.89
CA ILE A 75 -1.83 -0.90 -1.79
C ILE A 75 -3.26 -1.13 -2.29
N ALA A 76 -3.65 -0.58 -3.44
CA ALA A 76 -4.97 -0.80 -4.03
C ALA A 76 -5.23 -2.29 -4.31
N VAL A 77 -4.22 -2.99 -4.83
CA VAL A 77 -4.26 -4.43 -5.04
C VAL A 77 -4.42 -5.18 -3.70
N ALA A 78 -3.64 -4.83 -2.68
CA ALA A 78 -3.70 -5.47 -1.38
C ALA A 78 -5.04 -5.28 -0.66
N VAL A 79 -5.69 -4.13 -0.84
CA VAL A 79 -6.99 -3.79 -0.23
C VAL A 79 -8.18 -4.37 -0.99
N SER A 80 -8.04 -4.61 -2.29
CA SER A 80 -9.13 -5.16 -3.12
C SER A 80 -9.56 -6.59 -2.75
N GLY A 81 -8.88 -7.24 -1.80
CA GLY A 81 -9.21 -8.61 -1.35
C GLY A 81 -9.00 -9.68 -2.42
N GLU A 82 -8.50 -9.28 -3.59
CA GLU A 82 -8.18 -10.15 -4.68
C GLU A 82 -6.92 -10.94 -4.33
N ALA A 83 -7.09 -12.23 -4.04
CA ALA A 83 -6.02 -13.23 -4.09
C ALA A 83 -5.23 -13.19 -5.43
N SER A 84 -5.76 -12.49 -6.45
CA SER A 84 -5.17 -12.21 -7.75
C SER A 84 -4.18 -11.04 -7.81
N GLY A 85 -3.82 -10.39 -6.70
CA GLY A 85 -2.81 -9.33 -6.71
C GLY A 85 -1.43 -9.78 -7.19
N MET A 86 -0.97 -10.94 -6.72
CA MET A 86 0.21 -11.60 -7.28
C MET A 86 -0.01 -12.06 -8.72
N SER A 87 -1.24 -12.46 -9.09
CA SER A 87 -1.56 -12.87 -10.47
C SER A 87 -1.53 -11.71 -11.46
N LYS A 88 -1.96 -10.50 -11.06
CA LYS A 88 -1.93 -9.28 -11.90
C LYS A 88 -0.53 -8.70 -11.99
N LEU A 89 0.24 -8.73 -10.89
CA LEU A 89 1.67 -8.39 -10.92
C LEU A 89 2.50 -9.41 -11.72
N ALA A 90 2.20 -10.71 -11.61
CA ALA A 90 2.82 -11.77 -12.42
C ALA A 90 2.43 -11.67 -13.90
N GLN A 91 1.17 -11.31 -14.23
CA GLN A 91 0.76 -10.99 -15.60
C GLN A 91 1.50 -9.75 -16.14
N GLY A 92 1.60 -8.70 -15.34
CA GLY A 92 2.35 -7.49 -15.72
C GLY A 92 3.84 -7.76 -15.94
N LEU A 93 4.45 -8.64 -15.14
CA LEU A 93 5.84 -9.07 -15.29
C LEU A 93 6.03 -10.07 -16.45
N SER A 94 5.09 -10.97 -16.71
CA SER A 94 5.16 -11.93 -17.83
C SER A 94 5.00 -11.24 -19.18
N LEU A 95 4.18 -10.20 -19.27
CA LEU A 95 4.04 -9.34 -20.46
C LEU A 95 5.29 -8.53 -20.77
N ARG A 96 6.24 -8.41 -19.83
CA ARG A 96 7.52 -7.72 -20.00
C ARG A 96 8.66 -8.66 -20.41
N SER A 97 8.37 -9.95 -20.62
CA SER A 97 9.34 -10.99 -21.02
C SER A 97 9.35 -11.31 -22.52
N ILE A 98 8.85 -10.41 -23.36
CA ILE A 98 8.99 -10.45 -24.83
C ILE A 98 9.85 -9.27 -25.29
#